data_AF-A0A951PCL5-F1
#
_entry.id   AF-A0A951PCL5-F1
#
_cell.length_a   1.000
_cell.length_b   1.000
_cell.length_c   1.000
_cell.angle_alpha   90.00
_cell.angle_beta   90.00
_cell.angle_gamma   90.00
#
_symmetry.space_group_name_H-M   'P 1'
#
loop_
_entity.id
_entity.type
_entity.pdbx_description
1 polymer ?
#
loop_
_entity_poly.entity_id
_entity_poly.type
_entity_poly.pdbx_seq_one_letter_code
_entity_poly.pdbx_strand_id
1 'polypeptide(L)'
;MSDLLNPPPQLPSPVADLQAIYGLPSQNGFGSAVFYEQVEPAEDLEQVALKVYRYFVGDLWDRFGEAAWMTPWKQVYRRKPGDTHQIIAEMRAIADSNAALLMPLLLDDREDAEAAQTALSAVYDDMTMVDLALYTLGDGAALSGILVAGRRMIGDTTLLIFLLD
;
A
#
# COMPACT_ATOMS: atom_id res chain seq x y z
N MET A 1 27.52 -21.41 -15.00
CA MET A 1 26.09 -21.06 -15.15
C MET A 1 25.86 -19.88 -14.23
N SER A 2 25.59 -18.73 -14.83
CA SER A 2 25.79 -17.41 -14.26
C SER A 2 24.47 -16.84 -13.77
N ASP A 3 24.11 -17.08 -12.51
CA ASP A 3 23.03 -16.37 -11.81
C ASP A 3 23.58 -15.12 -11.11
N LEU A 4 24.26 -14.25 -11.87
CA LEU A 4 24.86 -12.99 -11.38
C LEU A 4 24.35 -11.75 -12.14
N LEU A 5 23.18 -11.83 -12.74
CA LEU A 5 22.60 -10.74 -13.55
C LEU A 5 21.28 -10.29 -12.96
N ASN A 6 21.35 -9.67 -11.78
CA ASN A 6 20.69 -8.41 -11.44
C ASN A 6 20.89 -8.15 -9.93
N PRO A 7 21.51 -7.02 -9.52
CA PRO A 7 21.46 -6.63 -8.12
C PRO A 7 19.99 -6.45 -7.71
N PRO A 8 19.62 -6.73 -6.45
CA PRO A 8 18.28 -6.42 -5.97
C PRO A 8 17.99 -4.94 -6.25
N PRO A 9 16.76 -4.59 -6.63
CA PRO A 9 16.41 -3.22 -6.99
C PRO A 9 16.78 -2.29 -5.82
N GLN A 10 17.54 -1.24 -6.13
CA GLN A 10 18.00 -0.31 -5.11
C GLN A 10 16.81 0.52 -4.62
N LEU A 11 16.52 0.46 -3.33
CA LEU A 11 15.41 1.18 -2.73
C LEU A 11 15.51 2.68 -3.04
N PRO A 12 14.53 3.28 -3.75
CA PRO A 12 14.55 4.70 -4.05
C PRO A 12 14.42 5.53 -2.76
N SER A 13 15.11 6.68 -2.68
CA SER A 13 15.05 7.56 -1.50
C SER A 13 13.63 7.91 -1.05
N PRO A 14 12.67 8.26 -1.95
CA PRO A 14 11.29 8.53 -1.53
C PRO A 14 10.61 7.34 -0.82
N VAL A 15 10.94 6.11 -1.22
CA VAL A 15 10.39 4.90 -0.60
C VAL A 15 11.05 4.63 0.76
N ALA A 16 12.35 4.92 0.89
CA ALA A 16 13.04 4.86 2.18
C ALA A 16 12.47 5.89 3.18
N ASP A 17 12.16 7.11 2.72
CA ASP A 17 11.52 8.13 3.55
C ASP A 17 10.11 7.70 3.98
N LEU A 18 9.34 7.08 3.07
CA LEU A 18 8.04 6.51 3.40
C LEU A 18 8.15 5.37 4.43
N GLN A 19 9.15 4.50 4.31
CA GLN A 19 9.45 3.45 5.29
C GLN A 19 9.86 4.00 6.67
N ALA A 20 10.57 5.12 6.72
CA ALA A 20 10.94 5.76 7.99
C ALA A 20 9.71 6.26 8.77
N ILE A 21 8.63 6.61 8.07
CA ILE A 21 7.38 7.15 8.65
C ILE A 21 6.37 6.04 8.97
N TYR A 22 6.18 5.10 8.03
CA TYR A 22 5.14 4.06 8.10
C TYR A 22 5.67 2.69 8.47
N GLY A 23 6.97 2.57 8.74
CA GLY A 23 7.61 1.33 9.14
C GLY A 23 8.17 0.51 7.97
N LEU A 24 9.20 -0.27 8.31
CA LEU A 24 9.84 -1.24 7.42
C LEU A 24 8.88 -2.40 7.07
N PRO A 25 9.14 -3.14 5.98
CA PRO A 25 8.44 -4.38 5.67
C PRO A 25 8.42 -5.32 6.89
N SER A 26 7.25 -5.83 7.26
CA SER A 26 7.09 -6.68 8.44
C SER A 26 5.93 -7.67 8.29
N GLN A 27 5.82 -8.61 9.22
CA GLN A 27 4.69 -9.55 9.36
C GLN A 27 3.95 -9.32 10.69
N ASN A 28 3.84 -8.07 11.13
CA ASN A 28 3.34 -7.75 12.46
C ASN A 28 1.83 -7.99 12.60
N GLY A 29 1.09 -8.12 11.48
CA GLY A 29 -0.36 -8.24 11.46
C GLY A 29 -1.14 -7.00 11.89
N PHE A 30 -0.46 -5.94 12.34
CA PHE A 30 -1.03 -4.70 12.85
C PHE A 30 -0.09 -3.52 12.64
N GLY A 31 -0.63 -2.30 12.63
CA GLY A 31 0.11 -1.06 12.40
C GLY A 31 0.28 -0.77 10.91
N SER A 32 1.42 -0.19 10.53
CA SER A 32 1.77 0.03 9.13
C SER A 32 3.08 -0.63 8.74
N ALA A 33 3.23 -0.87 7.43
CA ALA A 33 4.47 -1.26 6.81
C ALA A 33 4.50 -0.81 5.35
N VAL A 34 5.69 -0.50 4.83
CA VAL A 34 5.90 -0.15 3.42
C VAL A 34 6.79 -1.19 2.75
N PHE A 35 6.25 -1.81 1.71
CA PHE A 35 6.91 -2.80 0.87
C PHE A 35 7.34 -2.18 -0.45
N TYR A 36 8.47 -2.66 -0.96
CA TYR A 36 8.99 -2.30 -2.26
C TYR A 36 9.49 -3.56 -2.96
N GLU A 37 8.98 -3.81 -4.15
CA GLU A 37 9.41 -4.92 -5.00
C GLU A 37 9.35 -4.51 -6.46
N GLN A 38 10.18 -5.16 -7.28
CA GLN A 38 10.10 -5.04 -8.72
C GLN A 38 9.21 -6.17 -9.24
N VAL A 39 8.08 -5.81 -9.85
CA VAL A 39 7.15 -6.77 -10.45
C VAL A 39 7.17 -6.63 -11.96
N GLU A 40 6.85 -7.70 -12.66
CA GLU A 40 6.69 -7.64 -14.10
C GLU A 40 5.56 -6.65 -14.45
N PRO A 41 5.72 -5.74 -15.44
CA PRO A 41 4.68 -4.77 -15.78
C PRO A 41 3.32 -5.40 -16.14
N ALA A 42 3.32 -6.66 -16.59
CA ALA A 42 2.13 -7.42 -16.93
C ALA A 42 1.46 -8.12 -15.73
N GLU A 43 2.09 -8.14 -14.56
CA GLU A 43 1.50 -8.74 -13.36
C GLU A 43 0.27 -7.94 -12.90
N ASP A 44 -0.71 -8.60 -12.30
CA ASP A 44 -1.90 -7.91 -11.80
C ASP A 44 -1.58 -7.24 -10.45
N LEU A 45 -1.73 -5.91 -10.39
CA LEU A 45 -1.45 -5.14 -9.17
C LEU A 45 -2.30 -5.60 -7.98
N GLU A 46 -3.51 -6.10 -8.23
CA GLU A 46 -4.36 -6.65 -7.17
C GLU A 46 -3.75 -7.93 -6.58
N GLN A 47 -3.17 -8.80 -7.42
CA GLN A 47 -2.50 -10.03 -6.95
C GLN A 47 -1.23 -9.72 -6.16
N VAL A 48 -0.47 -8.70 -6.58
CA VAL A 48 0.69 -8.20 -5.83
C VAL A 48 0.25 -7.65 -4.47
N ALA A 49 -0.83 -6.86 -4.43
CA ALA A 49 -1.39 -6.34 -3.20
C ALA A 49 -1.88 -7.45 -2.25
N LEU A 50 -2.55 -8.48 -2.77
CA LEU A 50 -2.99 -9.64 -1.99
C LEU A 50 -1.82 -10.45 -1.41
N LYS A 51 -0.75 -10.64 -2.20
CA LYS A 51 0.47 -11.31 -1.74
C LYS A 51 1.08 -10.56 -0.54
N VAL A 52 1.19 -9.23 -0.64
CA VAL A 52 1.70 -8.39 0.46
C VAL A 52 0.77 -8.41 1.66
N TYR A 53 -0.54 -8.35 1.44
CA TYR A 53 -1.52 -8.40 2.52
C TYR A 53 -1.42 -9.71 3.31
N ARG A 54 -1.41 -10.85 2.62
CA ARG A 54 -1.22 -12.17 3.22
C ARG A 54 0.10 -12.27 3.98
N TYR A 55 1.19 -11.75 3.40
CA TYR A 55 2.49 -11.73 4.05
C TYR A 55 2.47 -10.91 5.35
N PHE A 56 1.91 -9.69 5.30
CA PHE A 56 1.87 -8.78 6.44
C PHE A 56 1.05 -9.35 7.62
N VAL A 57 -0.07 -10.00 7.31
CA VAL A 57 -0.93 -10.66 8.30
C VAL A 57 -0.27 -11.92 8.89
N GLY A 58 0.58 -12.60 8.11
CA GLY A 58 1.38 -13.73 8.56
C GLY A 58 0.54 -14.86 9.13
N ASP A 59 0.93 -15.40 10.28
CA ASP A 59 0.27 -16.54 10.94
C ASP A 59 -1.22 -16.29 11.26
N LEU A 60 -1.64 -15.02 11.38
CA LEU A 60 -3.06 -14.70 11.61
C LEU A 60 -3.93 -15.05 10.39
N TRP A 61 -3.34 -15.08 9.19
CA TRP A 61 -4.02 -15.47 7.96
C TRP A 61 -4.47 -16.92 8.04
N ASP A 62 -3.55 -17.80 8.41
CA ASP A 62 -3.82 -19.23 8.54
C ASP A 62 -4.68 -19.53 9.77
N ARG A 63 -4.49 -18.77 10.86
CA ARG A 63 -5.25 -18.95 12.11
C ARG A 63 -6.74 -18.64 11.97
N PHE A 64 -7.08 -17.53 11.30
CA PHE A 64 -8.47 -17.08 11.15
C PHE A 64 -9.08 -17.46 9.79
N GLY A 65 -8.24 -17.88 8.84
CA GLY A 65 -8.63 -18.36 7.54
C GLY A 65 -8.83 -17.24 6.52
N GLU A 66 -8.49 -17.55 5.27
CA GLU A 66 -8.59 -16.63 4.12
C GLU A 66 -9.99 -16.01 3.97
N ALA A 67 -11.06 -16.78 4.22
CA ALA A 67 -12.42 -16.27 4.07
C ALA A 67 -12.72 -15.06 4.99
N ALA A 68 -12.16 -15.02 6.20
CA ALA A 68 -12.33 -13.88 7.10
C ALA A 68 -11.62 -12.64 6.54
N TRP A 69 -10.34 -12.79 6.17
CA TRP A 69 -9.50 -11.71 5.65
C TRP A 69 -9.92 -11.18 4.28
N MET A 70 -10.54 -12.04 3.46
CA MET A 70 -11.06 -11.65 2.15
C MET A 70 -12.46 -11.03 2.20
N THR A 71 -13.16 -11.08 3.35
CA THR A 71 -14.50 -10.50 3.48
C THR A 71 -14.51 -8.97 3.25
N PRO A 72 -13.62 -8.18 3.87
CA PRO A 72 -13.54 -6.74 3.61
C PRO A 72 -12.63 -6.38 2.43
N TRP A 73 -12.02 -7.36 1.74
CA TRP A 73 -11.16 -7.09 0.59
C TRP A 73 -11.97 -6.50 -0.56
N LYS A 74 -11.69 -5.24 -0.88
CA LYS A 74 -12.38 -4.52 -1.96
C LYS A 74 -11.52 -3.37 -2.45
N GLN A 75 -11.39 -3.24 -3.77
CA GLN A 75 -10.82 -2.05 -4.38
C GLN A 75 -11.79 -0.86 -4.19
N VAL A 76 -11.37 0.15 -3.43
CA VAL A 76 -12.17 1.35 -3.12
C VAL A 76 -11.79 2.55 -3.97
N TYR A 77 -10.62 2.50 -4.59
CA TYR A 77 -10.15 3.54 -5.50
C TYR A 77 -9.19 2.96 -6.54
N ARG A 78 -9.23 3.53 -7.75
CA ARG A 78 -8.23 3.34 -8.79
C ARG A 78 -8.06 4.64 -9.57
N ARG A 79 -6.81 5.12 -9.69
CA ARG A 79 -6.49 6.30 -10.49
C ARG A 79 -6.77 6.01 -11.96
N LYS A 80 -7.47 6.90 -12.66
CA LYS A 80 -7.71 6.71 -14.10
C LYS A 80 -6.52 7.21 -14.90
N PRO A 81 -6.22 6.60 -16.06
CA PRO A 81 -5.19 7.13 -16.95
C PRO A 81 -5.47 8.59 -17.32
N GLY A 82 -4.48 9.46 -17.11
CA GLY A 82 -4.56 10.89 -17.42
C GLY A 82 -5.11 11.78 -16.32
N ASP A 83 -5.55 11.23 -15.18
CA ASP A 83 -5.87 12.03 -14.00
C ASP A 83 -4.61 12.71 -13.44
N THR A 84 -4.77 13.87 -12.80
CA THR A 84 -3.66 14.55 -12.14
C THR A 84 -3.21 13.75 -10.92
N HIS A 85 -1.91 13.49 -10.80
CA HIS A 85 -1.38 12.74 -9.68
C HIS A 85 -1.37 13.62 -8.41
N GLN A 86 -2.31 13.35 -7.50
CA GLN A 86 -2.47 14.09 -6.24
C GLN A 86 -2.97 13.15 -5.12
N ILE A 87 -2.13 12.22 -4.67
CA ILE A 87 -2.49 11.13 -3.76
C ILE A 87 -3.25 11.60 -2.52
N ILE A 88 -2.86 12.73 -1.95
CA ILE A 88 -3.52 13.27 -0.75
C ILE A 88 -4.97 13.69 -1.05
N ALA A 89 -5.20 14.35 -2.18
CA ALA A 89 -6.54 14.74 -2.61
C ALA A 89 -7.37 13.52 -3.02
N GLU A 90 -6.76 12.56 -3.69
CA GLU A 90 -7.39 11.30 -4.11
C GLU A 90 -7.85 10.47 -2.91
N MET A 91 -6.98 10.33 -1.89
CA MET A 91 -7.28 9.63 -0.64
C MET A 91 -8.43 10.30 0.12
N ARG A 92 -8.43 11.63 0.23
CA ARG A 92 -9.52 12.39 0.86
C ARG A 92 -10.84 12.34 0.10
N ALA A 93 -10.80 12.03 -1.20
CA ALA A 93 -11.98 11.94 -2.06
C ALA A 93 -12.58 10.52 -2.14
N ILE A 94 -12.03 9.54 -1.42
CA ILE A 94 -12.58 8.17 -1.39
C ILE A 94 -14.02 8.19 -0.87
N ALA A 95 -14.94 7.67 -1.69
CA ALA A 95 -16.37 7.64 -1.37
C ALA A 95 -16.78 6.49 -0.45
N ASP A 96 -15.97 5.42 -0.39
CA ASP A 96 -16.24 4.29 0.49
C ASP A 96 -16.14 4.72 1.95
N SER A 97 -17.23 4.63 2.70
CA SER A 97 -17.33 5.19 4.04
C SER A 97 -16.37 4.54 5.03
N ASN A 98 -16.08 3.24 4.89
CA ASN A 98 -15.15 2.56 5.79
C ASN A 98 -13.71 3.01 5.51
N ALA A 99 -13.34 3.08 4.23
CA ALA A 99 -12.02 3.58 3.84
C ALA A 99 -11.83 5.06 4.21
N ALA A 100 -12.86 5.89 4.04
CA ALA A 100 -12.83 7.32 4.34
C ALA A 100 -12.53 7.61 5.82
N LEU A 101 -12.98 6.74 6.74
CA LEU A 101 -12.68 6.87 8.18
C LEU A 101 -11.21 6.64 8.52
N LEU A 102 -10.47 5.91 7.68
CA LEU A 102 -9.05 5.62 7.89
C LEU A 102 -8.14 6.74 7.36
N MET A 103 -8.66 7.61 6.48
CA MET A 103 -7.85 8.65 5.83
C MET A 103 -7.30 9.69 6.82
N PRO A 104 -8.08 10.23 7.78
CA PRO A 104 -7.53 11.10 8.81
C PRO A 104 -6.44 10.41 9.64
N LEU A 105 -6.61 9.14 10.00
CA LEU A 105 -5.61 8.38 10.77
C LEU A 105 -4.29 8.21 10.03
N LEU A 106 -4.36 8.00 8.72
CA LEU A 106 -3.18 7.83 7.88
C LEU A 106 -2.48 9.17 7.60
N LEU A 107 -3.28 10.23 7.37
CA LEU A 107 -2.80 11.52 6.84
C LEU A 107 -2.58 12.62 7.88
N ASP A 108 -3.45 12.71 8.89
CA ASP A 108 -3.66 13.91 9.70
C ASP A 108 -3.49 13.65 11.22
N ASP A 109 -3.97 12.52 11.75
CA ASP A 109 -3.97 12.20 13.19
C ASP A 109 -2.64 11.57 13.65
N ARG A 110 -1.54 12.24 13.32
CA ARG A 110 -0.17 11.80 13.65
C ARG A 110 0.75 13.00 13.85
N GLU A 111 1.76 12.85 14.71
CA GLU A 111 2.69 13.94 15.05
C GLU A 111 3.49 14.43 13.83
N ASP A 112 3.69 13.56 12.85
CA ASP A 112 4.49 13.78 11.63
C ASP A 112 3.63 13.98 10.37
N ALA A 113 2.38 14.45 10.51
CA ALA A 113 1.40 14.55 9.41
C ALA A 113 1.94 15.22 8.14
N GLU A 114 2.64 16.36 8.26
CA GLU A 114 3.21 17.05 7.10
C GLU A 114 4.28 16.22 6.39
N ALA A 115 5.16 15.56 7.17
CA ALA A 115 6.19 14.68 6.62
C ALA A 115 5.55 13.46 5.95
N ALA A 116 4.51 12.88 6.56
CA ALA A 116 3.76 11.75 6.04
C ALA A 116 3.09 12.07 4.70
N GLN A 117 2.41 13.23 4.60
CA GLN A 117 1.79 13.69 3.35
C GLN A 117 2.83 13.98 2.27
N THR A 118 3.97 14.56 2.65
CA THR A 118 5.10 14.81 1.74
C THR A 118 5.69 13.51 1.19
N ALA A 119 5.93 12.52 2.05
CA ALA A 119 6.49 11.23 1.64
C ALA A 119 5.52 10.44 0.74
N LEU A 120 4.23 10.45 1.06
CA LEU A 120 3.20 9.87 0.19
C LEU A 120 3.22 10.50 -1.20
N SER A 121 3.22 11.83 -1.27
CA SER A 121 3.24 12.56 -2.55
C SER A 121 4.53 12.28 -3.33
N ALA A 122 5.69 12.25 -2.66
CA ALA A 122 6.97 11.95 -3.29
C ALA A 122 7.02 10.55 -3.93
N VAL A 123 6.27 9.59 -3.40
CA VAL A 123 6.17 8.24 -3.96
C VAL A 123 5.08 8.16 -5.03
N TYR A 124 3.85 8.52 -4.69
CA TYR A 124 2.65 8.23 -5.49
C TYR A 124 2.27 9.31 -6.50
N ASP A 125 2.83 10.51 -6.37
CA ASP A 125 2.62 11.59 -7.36
C ASP A 125 3.69 11.65 -8.45
N ASP A 126 4.65 10.73 -8.41
CA ASP A 126 5.65 10.56 -9.47
C ASP A 126 4.96 10.34 -10.83
N MET A 127 5.37 11.10 -11.85
CA MET A 127 4.79 11.01 -13.20
C MET A 127 5.02 9.66 -13.87
N THR A 128 5.99 8.86 -13.38
CA THR A 128 6.22 7.50 -13.84
C THR A 128 5.28 6.48 -13.23
N MET A 129 4.48 6.86 -12.22
CA MET A 129 3.46 6.01 -11.60
C MET A 129 2.28 5.82 -12.57
N VAL A 130 2.13 4.62 -13.12
CA VAL A 130 1.11 4.32 -14.15
C VAL A 130 -0.12 3.62 -13.60
N ASP A 131 0.01 2.94 -12.47
CA ASP A 131 -1.12 2.37 -11.74
C ASP A 131 -1.07 2.83 -10.28
N LEU A 132 -2.25 3.17 -9.76
CA LEU A 132 -2.49 3.40 -8.35
C LEU A 132 -3.86 2.82 -8.00
N ALA A 133 -3.91 1.96 -7.00
CA ALA A 133 -5.15 1.37 -6.49
C ALA A 133 -5.11 1.31 -4.96
N LEU A 134 -6.28 1.50 -4.33
CA LEU A 134 -6.44 1.35 -2.89
C LEU A 134 -7.47 0.27 -2.58
N TYR A 135 -7.18 -0.54 -1.57
CA TYR A 135 -7.97 -1.69 -1.17
C TYR A 135 -8.27 -1.62 0.33
N THR A 136 -9.51 -1.88 0.72
CA THR A 136 -9.85 -2.12 2.13
C THR A 136 -9.40 -3.51 2.55
N LEU A 137 -9.05 -3.66 3.82
CA LEU A 137 -8.59 -4.90 4.42
C LEU A 137 -9.04 -4.98 5.89
N GLY A 138 -9.01 -6.17 6.47
CA GLY A 138 -9.53 -6.42 7.80
C GLY A 138 -10.03 -7.85 7.99
N ASP A 139 -10.51 -8.20 9.17
CA ASP A 139 -11.09 -9.53 9.46
C ASP A 139 -12.62 -9.55 9.31
N GLY A 140 -13.23 -8.42 8.93
CA GLY A 140 -14.68 -8.23 8.86
C GLY A 140 -15.34 -8.06 10.23
N ALA A 141 -14.56 -7.93 11.29
CA ALA A 141 -15.01 -7.76 12.66
C ALA A 141 -14.32 -6.56 13.33
N ALA A 142 -13.25 -6.79 14.09
CA ALA A 142 -12.55 -5.72 14.80
C ALA A 142 -11.57 -5.00 13.88
N LEU A 143 -10.91 -5.75 13.00
CA LEU A 143 -9.76 -5.24 12.28
C LEU A 143 -10.19 -4.52 11.02
N SER A 144 -9.65 -3.33 10.82
CA SER A 144 -9.93 -2.50 9.65
C SER A 144 -8.67 -1.79 9.17
N GLY A 145 -8.53 -1.67 7.86
CA GLY A 145 -7.33 -1.10 7.28
C GLY A 145 -7.47 -0.75 5.82
N ILE A 146 -6.38 -0.20 5.29
CA ILE A 146 -6.23 0.15 3.89
C ILE A 146 -4.84 -0.23 3.37
N LEU A 147 -4.80 -0.67 2.13
CA LEU A 147 -3.57 -0.88 1.37
C LEU A 147 -3.58 0.06 0.17
N VAL A 148 -2.50 0.83 0.02
CA VAL A 148 -2.20 1.67 -1.15
C VAL A 148 -1.15 0.96 -1.99
N ALA A 149 -1.49 0.63 -3.23
CA ALA A 149 -0.58 -0.01 -4.18
C ALA A 149 -0.31 0.93 -5.35
N GLY A 150 0.96 1.24 -5.59
CA GLY A 150 1.40 2.03 -6.73
C GLY A 150 2.46 1.29 -7.53
N ARG A 151 2.34 1.34 -8.87
CA ARG A 151 3.35 0.78 -9.79
C ARG A 151 3.81 1.80 -10.82
N ARG A 152 5.13 1.89 -11.00
CA ARG A 152 5.79 2.71 -12.01
C ARG A 152 5.94 1.97 -13.34
N MET A 153 6.15 2.71 -14.43
CA MET A 153 6.34 2.18 -15.79
C MET A 153 7.38 1.05 -15.89
N ILE A 154 8.41 1.09 -15.05
CA ILE A 154 9.53 0.13 -15.06
C ILE A 154 9.29 -1.11 -14.18
N GLY A 155 8.09 -1.25 -13.59
CA GLY A 155 7.73 -2.39 -12.73
C GLY A 155 7.99 -2.17 -11.23
N ASP A 156 8.69 -1.10 -10.85
CA ASP A 156 8.85 -0.70 -9.46
C ASP A 156 7.49 -0.50 -8.79
N THR A 157 7.23 -1.31 -7.76
CA THR A 157 5.95 -1.32 -7.06
C THR A 157 6.17 -1.03 -5.59
N THR A 158 5.45 -0.03 -5.09
CA THR A 158 5.45 0.36 -3.67
C THR A 158 4.07 0.09 -3.10
N LEU A 159 4.03 -0.61 -1.96
CA LEU A 159 2.79 -0.91 -1.25
C LEU A 159 2.88 -0.42 0.18
N LEU A 160 1.96 0.46 0.57
CA LEU A 160 1.76 0.86 1.96
C LEU A 160 0.54 0.10 2.49
N ILE A 161 0.73 -0.68 3.56
CA ILE A 161 -0.38 -1.29 4.30
C ILE A 161 -0.52 -0.60 5.66
N PHE A 162 -1.77 -0.39 6.08
CA PHE A 162 -2.13 0.11 7.41
C PHE A 162 -3.34 -0.67 7.93
N LEU A 163 -3.20 -1.31 9.09
CA LEU A 163 -4.22 -2.17 9.70
C LEU A 163 -4.33 -1.86 11.20
N LEU A 164 -5.55 -1.58 11.65
CA LEU A 164 -5.90 -1.25 13.02
C LEU A 164 -6.77 -2.34 13.64
N ASP A 165 -6.77 -2.37 14.98
CA ASP A 165 -7.70 -3.09 15.87
C ASP A 165 -8.84 -2.15 16.31
#